data_AF-A0A9P7MPH4-F1
#
_entry.id   AF-A0A9P7MPH4-F1
#
_cell.length_a   1.000
_cell.length_b   1.000
_cell.length_c   1.000
_cell.angle_alpha   90.00
_cell.angle_beta   90.00
_cell.angle_gamma   90.00
#
_symmetry.space_group_name_H-M   'P 1'
#
loop_
_entity.id
_entity.type
_entity.pdbx_description
1 polymer ?
#
loop_
_entity_poly.entity_id
_entity_poly.type
_entity_poly.pdbx_seq_one_letter_code
_entity_poly.pdbx_strand_id
1 'polypeptide(L)'
;MSTIASPRETSGLPLRRLPSSTPTSSGRPSLENTRSGITSPEQTSSALPPLPPLPPSTSKRANRAALREFYKLRAPRIAIGGSEVPASDLDDPEFDADDYVARVVENNGLEDVLRLYTQVVGELRALDAEKKALVYDNYSKLITATETIRKLRANMDPLNPMASTLDPAIAQIYLQASSIREKLRESVPPPNSDQERARAAELRRQRSRYLAAEALATPSRLLHLVKEGKVQEAKRQWEMPKRLLVAWLERGIGGADVQAVIDEGDAVFQPKSAESSSKDLPTNG
;
A
#
# COMPACT_ATOMS: atom_id res chain seq x y z
N MET A 1 -23.58 17.44 -78.01
CA MET A 1 -24.29 16.25 -78.51
C MET A 1 -24.66 15.39 -77.31
N SER A 2 -25.95 15.14 -77.13
CA SER A 2 -26.59 14.46 -76.00
C SER A 2 -26.68 12.94 -76.23
N THR A 3 -26.69 12.16 -75.13
CA THR A 3 -27.39 10.86 -74.86
C THR A 3 -26.76 10.29 -73.57
N ILE A 4 -27.34 10.33 -72.36
CA ILE A 4 -28.58 9.71 -71.81
C ILE A 4 -28.62 8.19 -72.00
N ALA A 5 -28.40 7.44 -70.90
CA ALA A 5 -29.25 6.32 -70.48
C ALA A 5 -28.91 5.87 -69.03
N SER A 6 -29.97 5.70 -68.25
CA SER A 6 -30.07 5.61 -66.79
C SER A 6 -29.69 4.26 -66.14
N PRO A 7 -29.52 4.25 -64.80
CA PRO A 7 -29.28 3.05 -63.99
C PRO A 7 -30.58 2.26 -63.76
N ARG A 8 -30.45 0.93 -63.61
CA ARG A 8 -31.58 0.03 -63.36
C ARG A 8 -31.73 -0.21 -61.85
N GLU A 9 -32.64 0.52 -61.23
CA GLU A 9 -33.30 0.08 -59.99
C GLU A 9 -34.53 -0.76 -60.33
N THR A 10 -34.82 -1.79 -59.53
CA THR A 10 -36.14 -2.43 -59.47
C THR A 10 -36.71 -2.23 -58.07
N SER A 11 -37.78 -1.46 -58.00
CA SER A 11 -38.56 -1.14 -56.81
C SER A 11 -39.69 -2.16 -56.55
N GLY A 12 -40.05 -2.30 -55.27
CA GLY A 12 -41.45 -2.44 -54.83
C GLY A 12 -41.73 -3.57 -53.83
N LEU A 13 -42.40 -3.42 -52.68
CA LEU A 13 -43.11 -2.34 -51.93
C LEU A 13 -43.30 -2.88 -50.45
N PRO A 14 -44.14 -2.33 -49.54
CA PRO A 14 -43.85 -1.20 -48.64
C PRO A 14 -44.13 -1.44 -47.12
N LEU A 15 -43.77 -0.42 -46.33
CA LEU A 15 -43.94 -0.13 -44.88
C LEU A 15 -45.15 -0.70 -44.09
N ARG A 16 -44.92 -1.00 -42.79
CA ARG A 16 -45.76 -0.50 -41.68
C ARG A 16 -44.97 -0.33 -40.37
N ARG A 17 -45.21 0.77 -39.65
CA ARG A 17 -44.48 1.26 -38.47
C ARG A 17 -45.46 1.51 -37.29
N LEU A 18 -44.99 1.26 -36.05
CA LEU A 18 -45.40 1.79 -34.71
C LEU A 18 -46.65 1.20 -34.00
N PRO A 19 -46.87 1.37 -32.65
CA PRO A 19 -45.97 1.47 -31.46
C PRO A 19 -46.48 0.77 -30.13
N SER A 20 -45.66 0.85 -29.06
CA SER A 20 -46.01 1.07 -27.61
C SER A 20 -46.49 -0.04 -26.62
N SER A 21 -45.88 0.03 -25.43
CA SER A 21 -46.37 -0.20 -24.04
C SER A 21 -46.53 -1.60 -23.41
N THR A 22 -45.88 -1.76 -22.24
CA THR A 22 -45.89 -2.83 -21.22
C THR A 22 -47.23 -2.98 -20.47
N PRO A 23 -47.50 -4.06 -19.67
CA PRO A 23 -47.13 -4.03 -18.23
C PRO A 23 -46.88 -5.41 -17.51
N THR A 24 -46.08 -5.36 -16.43
CA THR A 24 -46.27 -5.87 -15.03
C THR A 24 -46.55 -7.36 -14.66
N SER A 25 -45.72 -7.88 -13.72
CA SER A 25 -46.02 -8.69 -12.49
C SER A 25 -46.73 -10.06 -12.60
N SER A 26 -46.52 -11.13 -11.80
CA SER A 26 -45.78 -11.49 -10.58
C SER A 26 -45.92 -13.01 -10.34
N GLY A 27 -44.96 -13.66 -9.65
CA GLY A 27 -45.15 -15.01 -9.10
C GLY A 27 -43.91 -15.60 -8.40
N ARG A 28 -43.61 -15.11 -7.19
CA ARG A 28 -42.58 -15.55 -6.21
C ARG A 28 -42.89 -16.93 -5.59
N PRO A 29 -41.96 -17.65 -4.90
CA PRO A 29 -41.33 -17.27 -3.59
C PRO A 29 -39.81 -17.54 -3.50
N SER A 30 -38.96 -16.67 -2.91
CA SER A 30 -38.78 -16.25 -1.50
C SER A 30 -38.30 -17.36 -0.55
N LEU A 31 -37.01 -17.37 -0.20
CA LEU A 31 -36.51 -17.65 1.16
C LEU A 31 -35.29 -16.76 1.43
N GLU A 32 -35.52 -15.73 2.24
CA GLU A 32 -34.55 -14.82 2.85
C GLU A 32 -34.23 -15.36 4.24
N ASN A 33 -32.96 -15.41 4.63
CA ASN A 33 -32.60 -15.60 6.03
C ASN A 33 -31.43 -14.67 6.40
N THR A 34 -31.76 -13.41 6.68
CA THR A 34 -30.89 -12.46 7.37
C THR A 34 -30.68 -12.86 8.83
N ARG A 35 -29.46 -12.74 9.35
CA ARG A 35 -29.20 -11.99 10.60
C ARG A 35 -27.71 -11.74 10.85
N SER A 36 -27.47 -10.52 11.30
CA SER A 36 -26.19 -9.84 11.52
C SER A 36 -25.44 -10.26 12.79
N GLY A 37 -24.14 -9.95 12.78
CA GLY A 37 -23.39 -9.47 13.94
C GLY A 37 -22.75 -10.54 14.81
N ILE A 38 -21.42 -10.51 14.93
CA ILE A 38 -20.69 -10.26 16.19
C ILE A 38 -19.16 -10.40 15.98
N THR A 39 -18.43 -9.39 16.50
CA THR A 39 -17.17 -9.48 17.26
C THR A 39 -15.88 -10.03 16.62
N SER A 40 -14.90 -9.13 16.44
CA SER A 40 -13.46 -9.42 16.60
C SER A 40 -13.15 -9.85 18.04
N PRO A 41 -12.02 -10.53 18.29
CA PRO A 41 -10.97 -9.83 19.03
C PRO A 41 -9.53 -10.13 18.57
N GLU A 42 -8.67 -9.11 18.69
CA GLU A 42 -7.21 -9.20 18.79
C GLU A 42 -6.76 -9.35 20.26
N GLN A 43 -5.47 -9.67 20.45
CA GLN A 43 -4.56 -9.59 21.64
C GLN A 43 -4.07 -10.98 22.12
N THR A 44 -2.81 -11.26 22.50
CA THR A 44 -1.59 -10.48 22.81
C THR A 44 -0.35 -11.43 22.89
N SER A 45 0.84 -10.82 22.89
CA SER A 45 2.22 -11.34 22.74
C SER A 45 2.80 -12.18 23.91
N SER A 46 3.75 -13.10 23.61
CA SER A 46 5.17 -13.08 24.11
C SER A 46 5.96 -14.42 23.94
N ALA A 47 7.28 -14.27 23.72
CA ALA A 47 8.41 -15.23 23.85
C ALA A 47 9.07 -15.84 22.57
N LEU A 48 10.32 -15.43 22.31
CA LEU A 48 11.38 -16.06 21.45
C LEU A 48 12.23 -17.02 22.34
N PRO A 49 13.09 -17.97 21.84
CA PRO A 49 13.85 -18.06 20.55
C PRO A 49 13.93 -19.52 19.95
N PRO A 50 14.87 -19.96 19.06
CA PRO A 50 15.70 -19.30 18.03
C PRO A 50 15.42 -19.79 16.57
N LEU A 51 16.02 -19.10 15.59
CA LEU A 51 15.91 -19.32 14.13
C LEU A 51 16.42 -20.70 13.62
N PRO A 52 15.72 -21.29 12.63
CA PRO A 52 16.31 -22.11 11.58
C PRO A 52 16.27 -21.41 10.20
N PRO A 53 17.09 -21.83 9.22
CA PRO A 53 17.43 -21.02 8.05
C PRO A 53 16.29 -20.91 7.03
N LEU A 54 16.22 -19.73 6.42
CA LEU A 54 15.31 -19.36 5.34
C LEU A 54 15.29 -20.42 4.21
N PRO A 55 14.15 -21.06 3.89
CA PRO A 55 14.07 -21.87 2.67
C PRO A 55 14.08 -20.95 1.44
N PRO A 56 14.79 -21.31 0.35
CA PRO A 56 14.73 -20.55 -0.89
C PRO A 56 13.28 -20.53 -1.40
N SER A 57 12.86 -19.41 -1.98
CA SER A 57 11.50 -19.11 -2.46
C SER A 57 11.04 -19.98 -3.65
N THR A 58 10.99 -21.29 -3.46
CA THR A 58 10.54 -22.27 -4.45
C THR A 58 9.01 -22.25 -4.62
N SER A 59 8.28 -21.78 -3.61
CA SER A 59 6.81 -21.71 -3.60
C SER A 59 6.25 -20.86 -4.74
N LYS A 60 6.87 -19.72 -5.07
CA LYS A 60 6.43 -18.88 -6.21
C LYS A 60 6.63 -19.57 -7.55
N ARG A 61 7.68 -20.39 -7.69
CA ARG A 61 7.98 -21.13 -8.93
C ARG A 61 7.06 -22.34 -9.10
N ALA A 62 6.81 -23.07 -8.01
CA ALA A 62 5.88 -24.19 -7.97
C ALA A 62 4.43 -23.74 -8.18
N ASN A 63 4.01 -22.63 -7.57
CA ASN A 63 2.67 -22.08 -7.75
C ASN A 63 2.46 -21.55 -9.18
N ARG A 64 3.49 -20.93 -9.78
CA ARG A 64 3.49 -20.58 -11.21
C ARG A 64 3.42 -21.82 -12.12
N ALA A 65 4.03 -22.95 -11.73
CA ALA A 65 3.95 -24.20 -12.49
C ALA A 65 2.56 -24.86 -12.36
N ALA A 66 2.00 -24.92 -11.16
CA ALA A 66 0.67 -25.45 -10.89
C ALA A 66 -0.43 -24.64 -11.60
N LEU A 67 -0.33 -23.31 -11.59
CA LEU A 67 -1.22 -22.44 -12.35
C LEU A 67 -1.09 -22.68 -13.87
N ARG A 68 0.13 -22.93 -14.37
CA ARG A 68 0.34 -23.26 -15.78
C ARG A 68 -0.28 -24.60 -16.18
N GLU A 69 -0.24 -25.60 -15.31
CA GLU A 69 -0.89 -26.90 -15.54
C GLU A 69 -2.41 -26.81 -15.44
N PHE A 70 -2.93 -26.08 -14.44
CA PHE A 70 -4.37 -25.88 -14.23
C PHE A 70 -5.04 -25.17 -15.41
N TYR A 71 -4.39 -24.16 -15.98
CA TYR A 71 -4.89 -23.44 -17.15
C TYR A 71 -4.43 -24.06 -18.49
N LYS A 72 -3.78 -25.24 -18.47
CA LYS A 72 -3.22 -25.91 -19.65
C LYS A 72 -2.34 -24.98 -20.51
N LEU A 73 -1.67 -24.00 -19.89
CA LEU A 73 -0.78 -23.03 -20.53
C LEU A 73 0.59 -23.63 -20.86
N ARG A 74 0.67 -24.96 -21.06
CA ARG A 74 1.82 -25.55 -21.73
C ARG A 74 1.81 -24.93 -23.11
N ALA A 75 2.74 -24.01 -23.33
CA ALA A 75 2.90 -23.36 -24.62
C ALA A 75 2.82 -24.48 -25.66
N PRO A 76 1.86 -24.44 -26.61
CA PRO A 76 2.08 -25.18 -27.82
C PRO A 76 3.37 -24.54 -28.32
N ARG A 77 4.49 -25.26 -28.20
CA ARG A 77 5.50 -25.12 -29.23
C ARG A 77 4.67 -25.33 -30.47
N ILE A 78 4.43 -24.26 -31.22
CA ILE A 78 3.90 -24.34 -32.56
C ILE A 78 5.00 -25.07 -33.33
N ALA A 79 5.07 -26.38 -33.11
CA ALA A 79 5.74 -27.30 -33.97
C ALA A 79 4.82 -27.34 -35.18
N ILE A 80 5.08 -26.42 -36.11
CA ILE A 80 4.85 -26.73 -37.51
C ILE A 80 5.85 -27.87 -37.77
N GLY A 81 5.47 -29.10 -37.48
CA GLY A 81 6.42 -30.20 -37.40
C GLY A 81 5.84 -31.39 -36.67
N GLY A 82 5.24 -32.28 -37.44
CA GLY A 82 4.73 -33.56 -36.98
C GLY A 82 3.38 -33.87 -37.59
N SER A 83 3.32 -33.99 -38.92
CA SER A 83 2.43 -35.01 -39.45
C SER A 83 2.84 -36.32 -38.77
N GLU A 84 1.92 -36.99 -38.07
CA GLU A 84 2.19 -38.32 -37.49
C GLU A 84 2.42 -39.38 -38.58
N VAL A 85 2.23 -39.00 -39.85
CA VAL A 85 2.52 -39.81 -41.02
C VAL A 85 4.01 -39.66 -41.37
N PRO A 86 4.78 -40.77 -41.43
CA PRO A 86 6.14 -40.75 -41.95
C PRO A 86 6.16 -40.12 -43.34
N ALA A 87 7.15 -39.27 -43.62
CA ALA A 87 7.33 -38.73 -44.98
C ALA A 87 7.45 -39.91 -45.96
N SER A 88 6.56 -39.93 -46.95
CA SER A 88 6.52 -40.93 -48.00
C SER A 88 7.56 -40.58 -49.07
N ASP A 89 8.06 -41.58 -49.80
CA ASP A 89 8.90 -41.35 -50.98
C ASP A 89 8.17 -40.53 -52.07
N LEU A 90 6.82 -40.45 -51.97
CA LEU A 90 5.96 -39.60 -52.81
C LEU A 90 5.95 -38.12 -52.39
N ASP A 91 6.49 -37.78 -51.22
CA ASP A 91 6.53 -36.42 -50.68
C ASP A 91 7.86 -35.70 -51.01
N ASP A 92 8.75 -36.33 -51.78
CA ASP A 92 10.03 -35.75 -52.19
C ASP A 92 9.81 -34.57 -53.16
N PRO A 93 10.44 -33.39 -52.95
CA PRO A 93 10.35 -32.28 -53.89
C PRO A 93 10.86 -32.58 -55.31
N GLU A 94 11.71 -33.58 -55.50
CA GLU A 94 12.20 -34.04 -56.81
C GLU A 94 11.38 -35.21 -57.38
N PHE A 95 10.22 -35.54 -56.78
CA PHE A 95 9.35 -36.63 -57.23
C PHE A 95 8.84 -36.43 -58.67
N ASP A 96 9.13 -37.40 -59.53
CA ASP A 96 8.59 -37.48 -60.90
C ASP A 96 7.47 -38.52 -60.98
N ALA A 97 6.25 -38.03 -61.21
CA ALA A 97 5.04 -38.85 -61.27
C ALA A 97 5.04 -39.78 -62.49
N ASP A 98 5.55 -39.33 -63.64
CA ASP A 98 5.48 -40.10 -64.88
C ASP A 98 6.46 -41.29 -64.82
N ASP A 99 7.66 -41.05 -64.30
CA ASP A 99 8.68 -42.06 -64.03
C ASP A 99 8.21 -43.08 -62.98
N TYR A 100 7.56 -42.62 -61.91
CA TYR A 100 7.01 -43.50 -60.88
C TYR A 100 5.90 -44.40 -61.43
N VAL A 101 4.95 -43.83 -62.19
CA VAL A 101 3.85 -44.61 -62.80
C VAL A 101 4.39 -45.62 -63.80
N ALA A 102 5.37 -45.24 -64.63
CA ALA A 102 6.01 -46.16 -65.57
C ALA A 102 6.64 -47.37 -64.84
N ARG A 103 7.40 -47.11 -63.77
CA ARG A 103 8.01 -48.17 -62.94
C ARG A 103 6.96 -49.04 -62.26
N VAL A 104 5.85 -48.47 -61.77
CA VAL A 104 4.79 -49.22 -61.11
C VAL A 104 4.06 -50.13 -62.10
N VAL A 105 3.78 -49.68 -63.31
CA VAL A 105 3.10 -50.47 -64.35
C VAL A 105 4.02 -51.56 -64.93
N GLU A 106 5.33 -51.30 -65.04
CA GLU A 106 6.31 -52.28 -65.52
C GLU A 106 6.55 -53.42 -64.52
N ASN A 107 6.56 -53.11 -63.21
CA ASN A 107 6.95 -54.08 -62.17
C ASN A 107 5.78 -54.76 -61.44
N ASN A 108 4.54 -54.27 -61.58
CA ASN A 108 3.38 -54.81 -60.85
C ASN A 108 2.29 -55.35 -61.80
N GLY A 109 1.50 -56.30 -61.30
CA GLY A 109 0.32 -56.81 -62.01
C GLY A 109 -0.84 -55.81 -62.02
N LEU A 110 -1.78 -55.97 -62.96
CA LEU A 110 -2.97 -55.11 -63.09
C LEU A 110 -3.79 -55.01 -61.79
N GLU A 111 -3.90 -56.10 -61.03
CA GLU A 111 -4.61 -56.12 -59.76
C GLU A 111 -3.97 -55.19 -58.73
N ASP A 112 -2.65 -55.21 -58.61
CA ASP A 112 -1.90 -54.37 -57.67
C ASP A 112 -1.97 -52.89 -58.08
N VAL A 113 -1.94 -52.60 -59.38
CA VAL A 113 -2.12 -51.24 -59.91
C VAL A 113 -3.53 -50.70 -59.58
N LEU A 114 -4.57 -51.53 -59.70
CA LEU A 114 -5.94 -51.12 -59.34
C LEU A 114 -6.09 -50.91 -57.83
N ARG A 115 -5.47 -51.77 -57.01
CA ARG A 115 -5.43 -51.58 -55.54
C ARG A 115 -4.74 -50.27 -55.18
N LEU A 116 -3.57 -50.00 -55.76
CA LEU A 116 -2.83 -48.74 -55.56
C LEU A 116 -3.66 -47.53 -55.98
N TYR A 117 -4.33 -47.58 -57.14
CA TYR A 117 -5.23 -46.52 -57.59
C TYR A 117 -6.32 -46.22 -56.56
N THR A 118 -7.02 -47.26 -56.08
CA THR A 118 -8.08 -47.07 -55.09
C THR A 118 -7.56 -46.53 -53.76
N GLN A 119 -6.36 -46.94 -53.34
CA GLN A 119 -5.70 -46.41 -52.15
C GLN A 119 -5.36 -44.92 -52.32
N VAL A 120 -4.66 -44.54 -53.38
CA VAL A 120 -4.25 -43.15 -53.66
C VAL A 120 -5.46 -42.23 -53.78
N VAL A 121 -6.52 -42.69 -54.44
CA VAL A 121 -7.78 -41.96 -54.56
C VAL A 121 -8.47 -41.79 -53.19
N GLY A 122 -8.34 -42.77 -52.30
CA GLY A 122 -8.80 -42.67 -50.91
C GLY A 122 -7.99 -41.65 -50.11
N GLU A 123 -6.67 -41.72 -50.18
CA GLU A 123 -5.73 -40.81 -49.51
C GLU A 123 -5.92 -39.37 -49.98
N LEU A 124 -6.09 -39.13 -51.28
CA LEU A 124 -6.36 -37.79 -51.83
C LEU A 124 -7.63 -37.17 -51.23
N ARG A 125 -8.70 -37.96 -51.07
CA ARG A 125 -9.94 -37.48 -50.45
C ARG A 125 -9.77 -37.23 -48.96
N ALA A 126 -9.01 -38.08 -48.27
CA ALA A 126 -8.69 -37.89 -46.86
C ALA A 126 -7.88 -36.60 -46.63
N LEU A 127 -6.84 -36.37 -47.45
CA LEU A 127 -6.01 -35.16 -47.39
C LEU A 127 -6.81 -33.89 -47.72
N ASP A 128 -7.72 -33.93 -48.69
CA ASP A 128 -8.60 -32.79 -48.98
C ASP A 128 -9.56 -32.49 -47.81
N ALA A 129 -10.10 -33.53 -47.17
CA ALA A 129 -10.93 -33.37 -45.98
C ALA A 129 -10.14 -32.80 -44.80
N GLU A 130 -8.91 -33.27 -44.58
CA GLU A 130 -8.01 -32.77 -43.54
C GLU A 130 -7.62 -31.31 -43.80
N LYS A 131 -7.22 -30.96 -45.03
CA LYS A 131 -6.93 -29.59 -45.42
C LYS A 131 -8.10 -28.67 -45.12
N LYS A 132 -9.32 -29.07 -45.50
CA LYS A 132 -10.54 -28.31 -45.19
C LYS A 132 -10.72 -28.17 -43.68
N ALA A 133 -10.59 -29.26 -42.92
CA ALA A 133 -10.72 -29.23 -41.47
C ALA A 133 -9.71 -28.28 -40.81
N LEU A 134 -8.43 -28.30 -41.23
CA LEU A 134 -7.40 -27.39 -40.74
C LEU A 134 -7.72 -25.93 -41.04
N VAL A 135 -8.19 -25.64 -42.25
CA VAL A 135 -8.59 -24.29 -42.66
C VAL A 135 -9.78 -23.81 -41.80
N TYR A 136 -10.80 -24.65 -41.59
CA TYR A 136 -11.95 -24.30 -40.76
C TYR A 136 -11.57 -24.09 -39.30
N ASP A 137 -10.73 -24.95 -38.74
CA ASP A 137 -10.24 -24.82 -37.38
C ASP A 137 -9.42 -23.54 -37.21
N ASN A 138 -8.53 -23.23 -38.15
CA ASN A 138 -7.73 -22.01 -38.12
C ASN A 138 -8.60 -20.74 -38.20
N TYR A 139 -9.54 -20.68 -39.15
CA TYR A 139 -10.44 -19.54 -39.27
C TYR A 139 -11.36 -19.42 -38.04
N SER A 140 -11.87 -20.53 -37.52
CA SER A 140 -12.67 -20.53 -36.28
C SER A 140 -11.86 -20.00 -35.09
N LYS A 141 -10.60 -20.41 -34.94
CA LYS A 141 -9.67 -19.88 -33.93
C LYS A 141 -9.41 -18.39 -34.10
N LEU A 142 -9.22 -17.90 -35.33
CA LEU A 142 -9.04 -16.47 -35.61
C LEU A 142 -10.30 -15.66 -35.29
N ILE A 143 -11.48 -16.16 -35.65
CA ILE A 143 -12.77 -15.51 -35.37
C ILE A 143 -13.00 -15.46 -33.85
N THR A 144 -12.75 -16.56 -33.14
CA THR A 144 -12.89 -16.58 -31.67
C THR A 144 -11.87 -15.67 -30.99
N ALA A 145 -10.63 -15.62 -31.47
CA ALA A 145 -9.62 -14.68 -30.98
C ALA A 145 -10.02 -13.21 -31.21
N THR A 146 -10.52 -12.87 -32.39
CA THR A 146 -10.97 -11.50 -32.67
C THR A 146 -12.20 -11.12 -31.84
N GLU A 147 -13.12 -12.05 -31.60
CA GLU A 147 -14.29 -11.81 -30.74
C GLU A 147 -13.91 -11.67 -29.26
N THR A 148 -12.94 -12.44 -28.78
CA THR A 148 -12.40 -12.25 -27.42
C THR A 148 -11.71 -10.90 -27.27
N ILE A 149 -10.94 -10.43 -28.27
CA ILE A 149 -10.38 -9.08 -28.28
C ILE A 149 -11.50 -8.02 -28.24
N ARG A 150 -12.57 -8.19 -29.03
CA ARG A 150 -13.72 -7.28 -29.01
C ARG A 150 -14.37 -7.23 -27.61
N LYS A 151 -14.60 -8.38 -26.98
CA LYS A 151 -15.16 -8.47 -25.62
C LYS A 151 -14.24 -7.84 -24.58
N LEU A 152 -12.94 -8.08 -24.66
CA LEU A 152 -11.95 -7.45 -23.76
C LEU A 152 -11.97 -5.93 -23.89
N ARG A 153 -12.04 -5.41 -25.12
CA ARG A 153 -12.14 -3.97 -25.37
C ARG A 153 -13.45 -3.39 -24.81
N ALA A 154 -14.57 -4.04 -25.09
CA ALA A 154 -15.87 -3.62 -24.58
C ALA A 154 -15.98 -3.70 -23.05
N ASN A 155 -15.18 -4.55 -22.38
CA ASN A 155 -15.09 -4.61 -20.93
C ASN A 155 -14.07 -3.59 -20.36
N MET A 156 -13.06 -3.17 -21.13
CA MET A 156 -12.11 -2.11 -20.75
C MET A 156 -12.64 -0.70 -20.97
N ASP A 157 -13.43 -0.46 -22.01
CA ASP A 157 -14.09 0.83 -22.23
C ASP A 157 -14.91 1.30 -21.01
N PRO A 158 -15.65 0.42 -20.28
CA PRO A 158 -16.31 0.76 -19.01
C PRO A 158 -15.40 0.74 -17.76
N LEU A 159 -14.11 0.45 -17.87
CA LEU A 159 -13.13 0.78 -16.80
C LEU A 159 -12.64 2.23 -16.88
N ASN A 160 -12.77 2.87 -18.05
CA ASN A 160 -12.54 4.31 -18.21
C ASN A 160 -13.47 5.20 -17.37
N PRO A 161 -14.78 4.92 -17.18
CA PRO A 161 -15.63 5.68 -16.26
C PRO A 161 -15.26 5.48 -14.78
N MET A 162 -14.74 4.32 -14.35
CA MET A 162 -14.22 4.17 -12.98
C MET A 162 -12.97 5.03 -12.76
N ALA A 163 -12.06 5.08 -13.73
CA ALA A 163 -10.96 6.04 -13.73
C ALA A 163 -11.47 7.50 -13.77
N SER A 164 -12.53 7.77 -14.54
CA SER A 164 -13.19 9.09 -14.59
C SER A 164 -13.91 9.47 -13.30
N THR A 165 -14.18 8.54 -12.37
CA THR A 165 -14.71 8.85 -11.03
C THR A 165 -13.61 9.17 -10.01
N LEU A 166 -12.36 8.77 -10.27
CA LEU A 166 -11.23 9.06 -9.38
C LEU A 166 -10.83 10.53 -9.44
N ASP A 167 -10.75 11.13 -10.63
CA ASP A 167 -10.42 12.55 -10.79
C ASP A 167 -11.36 13.50 -10.00
N PRO A 168 -12.70 13.39 -10.11
CA PRO A 168 -13.61 14.22 -9.32
C PRO A 168 -13.57 13.86 -7.83
N ALA A 169 -13.33 12.59 -7.45
CA ALA A 169 -13.17 12.22 -6.04
C ALA A 169 -11.91 12.86 -5.43
N ILE A 170 -10.79 12.84 -6.14
CA ILE A 170 -9.53 13.49 -5.73
C ILE A 170 -9.74 15.01 -5.65
N ALA A 171 -10.44 15.61 -6.61
CA ALA A 171 -10.79 17.03 -6.57
C ALA A 171 -11.65 17.37 -5.34
N GLN A 172 -12.65 16.54 -5.01
CA GLN A 172 -13.46 16.73 -3.80
C GLN A 172 -12.65 16.59 -2.52
N ILE A 173 -11.76 15.60 -2.43
CA ILE A 173 -10.86 15.43 -1.28
C ILE A 173 -9.96 16.66 -1.13
N TYR A 174 -9.41 17.18 -2.23
CA TYR A 174 -8.57 18.39 -2.19
C TYR A 174 -9.36 19.62 -1.73
N LEU A 175 -10.58 19.80 -2.23
CA LEU A 175 -11.47 20.88 -1.80
C LEU A 175 -11.80 20.76 -0.30
N GLN A 176 -12.17 19.56 0.17
CA GLN A 176 -12.46 19.31 1.58
C GLN A 176 -11.23 19.54 2.45
N ALA A 177 -10.07 19.01 2.07
CA ALA A 177 -8.81 19.19 2.80
C ALA A 177 -8.39 20.67 2.86
N SER A 178 -8.54 21.41 1.76
CA SER A 178 -8.24 22.85 1.71
C SER A 178 -9.20 23.66 2.60
N SER A 179 -10.50 23.31 2.62
CA SER A 179 -11.49 23.92 3.50
C SER A 179 -11.20 23.65 4.97
N ILE A 180 -10.84 22.40 5.32
CA ILE A 180 -10.45 22.04 6.69
C ILE A 180 -9.20 22.82 7.10
N ARG A 181 -8.20 22.91 6.21
CA ARG A 181 -6.98 23.67 6.48
C ARG A 181 -7.26 25.15 6.72
N GLU A 182 -8.18 25.75 5.97
CA GLU A 182 -8.54 27.16 6.16
C GLU A 182 -9.29 27.38 7.47
N LYS A 183 -10.27 26.52 7.79
CA LYS A 183 -10.97 26.54 9.08
C LYS A 183 -10.02 26.33 10.26
N LEU A 184 -9.04 25.44 10.11
CA LEU A 184 -8.00 25.22 11.11
C LEU A 184 -7.08 26.44 11.24
N ARG A 185 -6.70 27.07 10.12
CA ARG A 185 -5.91 28.31 10.12
C ARG A 185 -6.65 29.48 10.78
N GLU A 186 -7.97 29.54 10.65
CA GLU A 186 -8.77 30.59 11.27
C GLU A 186 -9.02 30.35 12.76
N SER A 187 -9.11 29.08 13.18
CA SER A 187 -9.27 28.70 14.59
C SER A 187 -7.95 28.58 15.37
N VAL A 188 -6.82 28.36 14.69
CA VAL A 188 -5.48 28.32 15.28
C VAL A 188 -4.82 29.67 15.04
N PRO A 189 -4.61 30.48 16.10
CA PRO A 189 -3.83 31.72 15.98
C PRO A 189 -2.47 31.43 15.34
N PRO A 190 -1.90 32.36 14.56
CA PRO A 190 -0.61 32.12 13.94
C PRO A 190 0.42 31.75 15.03
N PRO A 191 1.18 30.65 14.85
CA PRO A 191 2.25 30.33 15.79
C PRO A 191 3.21 31.52 15.73
N ASN A 192 3.40 32.19 16.88
CA ASN A 192 4.08 33.48 17.03
C ASN A 192 3.21 34.74 16.98
N SER A 193 1.93 34.71 17.39
CA SER A 193 1.31 35.97 17.78
C SER A 193 2.13 36.59 18.93
N ASP A 194 2.41 37.90 18.88
CA ASP A 194 3.15 38.59 19.93
C ASP A 194 2.45 38.45 21.30
N GLN A 195 1.14 38.21 21.29
CA GLN A 195 0.33 37.90 22.46
C GLN A 195 0.71 36.57 23.12
N GLU A 196 0.96 35.51 22.35
CA GLU A 196 1.41 34.22 22.91
C GLU A 196 2.82 34.32 23.49
N ARG A 197 3.70 35.07 22.82
CA ARG A 197 5.06 35.33 23.32
C ARG A 197 5.02 36.14 24.62
N ALA A 198 4.17 37.17 24.70
CA ALA A 198 3.96 37.97 25.89
C ALA A 198 3.41 37.14 27.07
N ARG A 199 2.34 36.37 26.85
CA ARG A 199 1.76 35.48 27.87
C ARG A 199 2.78 34.44 28.36
N ALA A 200 3.55 33.85 27.46
CA ALA A 200 4.59 32.90 27.83
C ALA A 200 5.75 33.56 28.60
N ALA A 201 6.10 34.82 28.31
CA ALA A 201 7.10 35.57 29.06
C ALA A 201 6.60 35.94 30.47
N GLU A 202 5.33 36.31 30.62
CA GLU A 202 4.70 36.60 31.91
C GLU A 202 4.69 35.38 32.83
N LEU A 203 4.26 34.22 32.32
CA LEU A 203 4.28 32.97 33.07
C LEU A 203 5.69 32.58 33.52
N ARG A 204 6.70 32.79 32.67
CA ARG A 204 8.11 32.57 33.05
C ARG A 204 8.55 33.49 34.18
N ARG A 205 8.19 34.77 34.13
CA ARG A 205 8.48 35.76 35.19
C ARG A 205 7.80 35.42 36.50
N GLN A 206 6.56 34.93 36.47
CA GLN A 206 5.84 34.52 37.67
C GLN A 206 6.51 33.30 38.33
N ARG A 207 6.88 32.29 37.54
CA ARG A 207 7.60 31.10 38.04
C ARG A 207 8.94 31.46 38.66
N SER A 208 9.72 32.33 38.00
CA SER A 208 11.02 32.75 38.54
C SER A 208 10.86 33.54 39.84
N ARG A 209 9.82 34.39 39.96
CA ARG A 209 9.52 35.11 41.21
C ARG A 209 9.13 34.17 42.35
N TYR A 210 8.31 33.16 42.08
CA TYR A 210 7.93 32.17 43.09
C TYR A 210 9.15 31.41 43.63
N LEU A 211 10.02 30.94 42.72
CA LEU A 211 11.25 30.24 43.10
C LEU A 211 12.22 31.13 43.89
N ALA A 212 12.30 32.43 43.56
CA ALA A 212 13.11 33.39 44.30
C ALA A 212 12.58 33.63 45.72
N ALA A 213 11.26 33.76 45.87
CA ALA A 213 10.64 33.91 47.19
C ALA A 213 10.81 32.65 48.04
N GLU A 214 10.71 31.46 47.43
CA GLU A 214 10.92 30.19 48.11
C GLU A 214 12.39 30.05 48.57
N ALA A 215 13.35 30.38 47.71
CA ALA A 215 14.77 30.36 48.05
C ALA A 215 15.10 31.31 49.22
N LEU A 216 14.56 32.54 49.21
CA LEU A 216 14.76 33.53 50.27
C LEU A 216 14.12 33.13 51.61
N ALA A 217 13.02 32.36 51.59
CA ALA A 217 12.35 31.88 52.80
C ALA A 217 13.00 30.64 53.42
N THR A 218 13.92 29.98 52.72
CA THR A 218 14.59 28.78 53.24
C THR A 218 15.50 29.03 54.47
N PRO A 219 16.36 30.06 54.58
CA PRO A 219 17.22 30.25 55.76
C PRO A 219 16.44 30.38 57.09
N SER A 220 15.30 31.08 57.09
CA SER A 220 14.44 31.19 58.28
C SER A 220 13.80 29.85 58.66
N ARG A 221 13.44 29.01 57.67
CA ARG A 221 12.98 27.63 57.91
C ARG A 221 14.11 26.74 58.46
N LEU A 222 15.34 26.91 57.99
CA LEU A 222 16.50 26.18 58.50
C LEU A 222 16.79 26.52 59.97
N LEU A 223 16.66 27.79 60.36
CA LEU A 223 16.81 28.21 61.77
C LEU A 223 15.81 27.50 62.69
N HIS A 224 14.57 27.28 62.26
CA HIS A 224 13.57 26.56 63.06
C HIS A 224 13.92 25.06 63.20
N LEU A 225 14.34 24.42 62.11
CA LEU A 225 14.73 23.01 62.11
C LEU A 225 15.98 22.73 62.95
N VAL A 226 16.92 23.68 62.99
CA VAL A 226 18.10 23.59 63.87
C VAL A 226 17.74 23.80 65.34
N LYS A 227 16.80 24.70 65.66
CA LYS A 227 16.27 24.85 67.04
C LYS A 227 15.57 23.59 67.54
N GLU A 228 14.93 22.83 66.66
CA GLU A 228 14.33 21.52 66.96
C GLU A 228 15.35 20.36 67.06
N GLY A 229 16.65 20.62 66.82
CA GLY A 229 17.72 19.62 66.87
C GLY A 229 17.86 18.76 65.60
N LYS A 230 17.06 19.00 64.55
CA LYS A 230 17.08 18.24 63.28
C LYS A 230 18.06 18.81 62.25
N VAL A 231 19.33 18.89 62.64
CA VAL A 231 20.38 19.55 61.85
C VAL A 231 20.64 18.86 60.50
N GLN A 232 20.53 17.53 60.43
CA GLN A 232 20.78 16.77 59.19
C GLN A 232 19.69 16.98 58.14
N GLU A 233 18.43 17.07 58.56
CA GLU A 233 17.30 17.34 57.66
C GLU A 233 17.37 18.75 57.09
N ALA A 234 17.75 19.72 57.94
CA ALA A 234 18.00 21.09 57.52
C ALA A 234 19.10 21.18 56.46
N LYS A 235 20.24 20.48 56.63
CA LYS A 235 21.30 20.43 55.60
C LYS A 235 20.80 19.89 54.26
N ARG A 236 20.03 18.80 54.26
CA ARG A 236 19.45 18.23 53.03
C ARG A 236 18.48 19.19 52.33
N GLN A 237 17.69 19.95 53.09
CA GLN A 237 16.78 20.95 52.53
C GLN A 237 17.50 22.19 52.00
N TRP A 238 18.72 22.48 52.48
CA TRP A 238 19.52 23.62 52.03
C TRP A 238 20.33 23.36 50.76
N GLU A 239 20.69 22.10 50.46
CA GLU A 239 21.55 21.75 49.32
C GLU A 239 21.01 22.25 47.97
N MET A 240 19.71 22.07 47.70
CA MET A 240 19.12 22.44 46.41
C MET A 240 18.89 23.96 46.26
N PRO A 241 18.31 24.67 47.24
CA PRO A 241 18.25 26.14 47.21
C PRO A 241 19.63 26.80 47.15
N LYS A 242 20.62 26.29 47.89
CA LYS A 242 21.99 26.81 47.87
C LYS A 242 22.62 26.70 46.48
N ARG A 243 22.50 25.54 45.81
CA ARG A 243 23.00 25.37 44.43
C ARG A 243 22.35 26.34 43.46
N LEU A 244 21.05 26.61 43.63
CA LEU A 244 20.31 27.54 42.80
C LEU A 244 20.77 28.99 43.03
N LEU A 245 21.00 29.40 44.28
CA LEU A 245 21.54 30.72 44.63
C LEU A 245 22.98 30.92 44.14
N VAL A 246 23.85 29.90 44.24
CA VAL A 246 25.21 29.96 43.68
C VAL A 246 25.17 30.11 42.16
N ALA A 247 24.31 29.34 41.48
CA ALA A 247 24.13 29.47 40.03
C ALA A 247 23.54 30.84 39.62
N TRP A 248 22.81 31.52 40.52
CA TRP A 248 22.32 32.89 40.29
C TRP A 248 23.44 33.92 40.48
N LEU A 249 24.28 33.73 41.48
CA LEU A 249 25.46 34.57 41.74
C LEU A 249 26.46 34.51 40.57
N GLU A 250 26.76 33.30 40.06
CA GLU A 250 27.64 33.10 38.90
C GLU A 250 27.10 33.75 37.62
N ARG A 251 25.76 33.85 37.51
CA ARG A 251 25.08 34.55 36.42
C ARG A 251 24.95 36.05 36.65
N GLY A 252 25.46 36.58 37.76
CA GLY A 252 25.40 38.00 38.12
C GLY A 252 24.00 38.48 38.53
N ILE A 253 23.11 37.57 38.93
CA ILE A 253 21.72 37.88 39.31
C ILE A 253 21.68 38.11 40.83
N GLY A 254 21.32 39.33 41.27
CA GLY A 254 21.08 39.65 42.68
C GLY A 254 22.33 39.97 43.53
N GLY A 255 23.54 39.84 42.98
CA GLY A 255 24.77 40.39 43.55
C GLY A 255 24.99 40.09 45.04
N ALA A 256 25.21 41.13 45.84
CA ALA A 256 25.51 41.04 47.27
C ALA A 256 24.35 40.46 48.10
N ASP A 257 23.10 40.65 47.69
CA ASP A 257 21.92 40.18 48.43
C ASP A 257 21.81 38.65 48.38
N VAL A 258 22.14 38.05 47.24
CA VAL A 258 22.17 36.59 47.08
C VAL A 258 23.31 35.98 47.89
N GLN A 259 24.47 36.65 47.95
CA GLN A 259 25.58 36.22 48.79
C GLN A 259 25.24 36.28 50.27
N ALA A 260 24.58 37.35 50.73
CA ALA A 260 24.13 37.49 52.12
C ALA A 260 23.18 36.36 52.54
N VAL A 261 22.28 35.92 51.66
CA VAL A 261 21.34 34.80 51.93
C VAL A 261 22.08 33.46 52.00
N ILE A 262 23.12 33.26 51.18
CA ILE A 262 23.98 32.07 51.26
C ILE A 262 24.73 32.05 52.59
N ASP A 263 25.31 33.18 52.97
CA ASP A 263 26.07 33.33 54.21
C ASP A 263 25.18 33.18 55.44
N GLU A 264 23.96 33.73 55.42
CA GLU A 264 22.96 33.56 56.48
C GLU A 264 22.55 32.09 56.63
N GLY A 265 22.28 31.40 55.52
CA GLY A 265 21.94 29.97 55.51
C GLY A 265 23.09 29.06 55.97
N ASP A 266 24.34 29.40 55.64
CA ASP A 266 25.52 28.66 56.10
C ASP A 266 25.86 28.95 57.57
N ALA A 267 25.61 30.17 58.05
CA ALA A 267 25.78 30.55 59.45
C ALA A 267 24.82 29.81 60.38
N VAL A 268 23.68 29.31 59.88
CA VAL A 268 22.77 28.41 60.64
C VAL A 268 23.47 27.11 61.07
N PHE A 269 24.46 26.66 60.30
CA PHE A 269 25.17 25.39 60.52
C PHE A 269 26.57 25.56 61.13
N GLN A 270 27.07 26.79 61.24
CA GLN A 270 28.32 27.10 61.92
C GLN A 270 28.01 27.68 63.31
N PRO A 271 28.37 27.00 64.42
CA PRO A 271 28.26 27.62 65.74
C PRO A 271 29.21 28.83 65.79
N LYS A 272 28.69 30.01 66.14
CA LYS A 272 29.52 31.21 66.38
C LYS A 272 30.56 30.90 67.46
N SER A 273 31.81 30.75 67.05
CA SER A 273 32.99 30.92 67.90
C SER A 273 33.09 32.40 68.31
N ALA A 274 32.39 32.77 69.37
CA ALA A 274 32.52 34.07 70.03
C ALA A 274 32.13 33.96 71.52
N GLU A 275 32.86 33.12 72.25
CA GLU A 275 33.01 33.23 73.70
C GLU A 275 34.52 33.24 74.00
N SER A 276 35.15 34.40 73.82
CA SER A 276 36.44 34.72 74.46
C SER A 276 36.72 36.23 74.38
N SER A 277 36.19 36.98 75.34
CA SER A 277 37.02 37.93 76.08
C SER A 277 36.31 38.41 77.35
N SER A 278 37.01 38.23 78.48
CA SER A 278 36.86 38.96 79.75
C SER A 278 35.75 38.52 80.72
N LYS A 279 36.07 37.51 81.55
CA LYS A 279 35.64 37.50 82.95
C LYS A 279 36.69 36.78 83.81
N ASP A 280 37.55 37.60 84.42
CA ASP A 280 38.01 37.55 85.82
C ASP A 280 38.55 36.21 86.37
N LEU A 281 39.87 36.18 86.59
CA LEU A 281 40.50 35.32 87.61
C LEU A 281 40.28 35.92 89.03
N PRO A 282 40.25 35.09 90.09
CA PRO A 282 39.77 35.48 91.42
C PRO A 282 40.85 36.11 92.31
N THR A 283 40.40 36.83 93.34
CA THR A 283 41.18 37.48 94.41
C THR A 283 41.52 36.55 95.59
N ASN A 284 42.66 36.89 96.22
CA ASN A 284 43.16 36.58 97.58
C ASN A 284 43.92 35.27 97.89
N GLY A 285 45.15 35.48 98.40
CA GLY A 285 46.09 34.52 98.97
C GLY A 285 47.51 35.09 98.94
#